data_AF-A0A9X5EC85-F1
#
_entry.id   AF-A0A9X5EC85-F1
#
_cell.length_a   1.000
_cell.length_b   1.000
_cell.length_c   1.000
_cell.angle_alpha   90.00
_cell.angle_beta   90.00
_cell.angle_gamma   90.00
#
_symmetry.space_group_name_H-M   'P 1'
#
loop_
_entity.id
_entity.type
_entity.pdbx_description
1 polymer ?
#
loop_
_entity_poly.entity_id
_entity_poly.type
_entity_poly.pdbx_seq_one_letter_code
_entity_poly.pdbx_strand_id
1 'polypeptide(L)'
;MSQKIYKYFAPQVAALVISNNQAALKCSLPRDFNDPYELFLTVDYSSRPDALAAYQELIGTLPQLPTTCFSKSPAVVPMWAHYGANASGFVLEFEESMLLEAFPNSKIDDVQYQDDASPDLTEMLYRAHVIGKPRYTYFLRGGVFQAAYFTKTTCWSYEAERRMVASDSEVRKAGGLQILDVPADCITAVIAGAKASTDLLQMLSETANSYGCSFYRQRIGRTSISPYFLDRGGRAYIFDGSRMSPASASCRSCSEPLKSGHEVCSWCQITDDQRYSAAARNPYRMLDRIGRLESYIASMDKITEEIARSRRDR
;
A
#
# COMPACT_ATOMS: atom_id res chain seq x y z
N MET A 1 5.30 -8.89 20.09
CA MET A 1 4.31 -7.81 19.98
C MET A 1 3.50 -8.12 18.73
N SER A 2 2.17 -8.19 18.83
CA SER A 2 1.36 -8.45 17.62
C SER A 2 1.45 -7.29 16.64
N GLN A 3 1.53 -7.60 15.35
CA GLN A 3 1.74 -6.64 14.28
C GLN A 3 0.45 -6.45 13.49
N LYS A 4 0.10 -5.20 13.23
CA LYS A 4 -1.05 -4.86 12.38
C LYS A 4 -0.64 -4.86 10.92
N ILE A 5 -1.46 -5.48 10.08
CA ILE A 5 -1.28 -5.50 8.62
C ILE A 5 -2.56 -5.08 7.92
N TYR A 6 -2.44 -4.46 6.74
CA TYR A 6 -3.53 -3.72 6.12
C TYR A 6 -3.76 -4.21 4.69
N LYS A 7 -5.00 -4.55 4.35
CA LYS A 7 -5.36 -4.90 2.97
C LYS A 7 -6.29 -3.87 2.37
N TYR A 8 -5.93 -3.39 1.18
CA TYR A 8 -6.65 -2.37 0.44
C TYR A 8 -7.62 -2.99 -0.54
N PHE A 9 -8.80 -2.38 -0.65
CA PHE A 9 -9.88 -2.85 -1.49
C PHE A 9 -10.53 -1.68 -2.25
N ALA A 10 -10.90 -1.96 -3.49
CA ALA A 10 -11.72 -1.08 -4.29
C ALA A 10 -13.20 -1.16 -3.81
N PRO A 11 -14.01 -0.11 -4.00
CA PRO A 11 -15.39 -0.07 -3.48
C PRO A 11 -16.27 -1.19 -4.07
N GLN A 12 -16.06 -1.56 -5.33
CA GLN A 12 -16.89 -2.54 -6.05
C GLN A 12 -16.79 -3.97 -5.50
N VAL A 13 -15.72 -4.30 -4.74
CA VAL A 13 -15.56 -5.63 -4.16
C VAL A 13 -16.09 -5.72 -2.73
N ALA A 14 -16.62 -4.63 -2.15
CA ALA A 14 -17.04 -4.59 -0.76
C ALA A 14 -18.02 -5.72 -0.40
N ALA A 15 -19.07 -5.92 -1.20
CA ALA A 15 -20.07 -6.97 -0.98
C ALA A 15 -19.54 -8.41 -1.19
N LEU A 16 -18.41 -8.58 -1.89
CA LEU A 16 -17.75 -9.87 -2.08
C LEU A 16 -16.78 -10.18 -0.95
N VAL A 17 -16.10 -9.14 -0.45
CA VAL A 17 -15.09 -9.24 0.60
C VAL A 17 -15.76 -9.34 1.95
N ILE A 18 -16.82 -8.58 2.21
CA ILE A 18 -17.43 -8.46 3.54
C ILE A 18 -18.64 -9.38 3.65
N SER A 19 -18.67 -10.18 4.71
CA SER A 19 -19.85 -10.96 5.11
C SER A 19 -20.03 -10.94 6.63
N ASN A 20 -21.17 -11.37 7.16
CA ASN A 20 -21.57 -11.14 8.56
C ASN A 20 -20.51 -11.51 9.61
N ASN A 21 -19.74 -12.60 9.40
CA ASN A 21 -18.75 -13.09 10.38
C ASN A 21 -17.34 -13.34 9.80
N GLN A 22 -17.09 -12.98 8.54
CA GLN A 22 -15.80 -13.24 7.90
C GLN A 22 -15.54 -12.27 6.74
N ALA A 23 -14.26 -12.09 6.40
CA ALA A 23 -13.82 -11.40 5.21
C ALA A 23 -13.19 -12.37 4.20
N ALA A 24 -13.62 -12.33 2.95
CA ALA A 24 -13.07 -13.12 1.85
C ALA A 24 -11.87 -12.39 1.24
N LEU A 25 -10.67 -12.95 1.41
CA LEU A 25 -9.45 -12.44 0.80
C LEU A 25 -9.10 -13.25 -0.44
N LYS A 26 -8.99 -12.56 -1.58
CA LYS A 26 -8.46 -13.17 -2.80
C LYS A 26 -6.96 -13.48 -2.61
N CYS A 27 -6.60 -14.73 -2.92
CA CYS A 27 -5.23 -15.16 -3.12
C CYS A 27 -4.91 -15.23 -4.63
N SER A 28 -3.68 -14.88 -4.97
CA SER A 28 -3.09 -15.04 -6.30
C SER A 28 -1.99 -16.09 -6.23
N LEU A 29 -1.72 -16.76 -7.35
CA LEU A 29 -0.58 -17.65 -7.47
C LEU A 29 0.65 -16.86 -7.96
N PRO A 30 1.88 -17.36 -7.74
CA PRO A 30 3.11 -16.67 -8.21
C PRO A 30 3.09 -16.30 -9.69
N ARG A 31 2.50 -17.14 -10.55
CA ARG A 31 2.33 -16.85 -11.98
C ARG A 31 1.39 -15.67 -12.30
N ASP A 32 0.56 -15.27 -11.34
CA ASP A 32 -0.46 -14.23 -11.45
C ASP A 32 -0.07 -12.96 -10.66
N PHE A 33 1.19 -12.82 -10.25
CA PHE A 33 1.68 -11.62 -9.56
C PHE A 33 1.71 -10.40 -10.49
N ASN A 34 1.55 -9.22 -9.90
CA ASN A 34 1.44 -7.96 -10.65
C ASN A 34 2.76 -7.57 -11.34
N ASP A 35 3.90 -7.89 -10.72
CA ASP A 35 5.21 -7.65 -11.32
C ASP A 35 5.74 -8.99 -11.90
N PRO A 36 5.80 -9.11 -13.25
CA PRO A 36 6.26 -10.33 -13.91
C PRO A 36 7.76 -10.57 -13.73
N TYR A 37 8.51 -9.59 -13.20
CA TYR A 37 9.95 -9.66 -13.02
C TYR A 37 10.37 -10.17 -11.63
N GLU A 38 9.45 -10.27 -10.67
CA GLU A 38 9.80 -10.67 -9.28
C GLU A 38 10.47 -12.05 -9.21
N LEU A 39 10.08 -12.99 -10.07
CA LEU A 39 10.66 -14.33 -10.11
C LEU A 39 12.11 -14.35 -10.64
N PHE A 40 12.55 -13.26 -11.27
CA PHE A 40 13.92 -13.12 -11.78
C PHE A 40 14.92 -12.71 -10.69
N LEU A 41 14.46 -12.34 -9.51
CA LEU A 41 15.31 -11.86 -8.40
C LEU A 41 15.96 -13.00 -7.59
N THR A 42 15.69 -14.27 -7.94
CA THR A 42 16.18 -15.43 -7.18
C THR A 42 17.66 -15.70 -7.39
N VAL A 43 18.10 -16.01 -8.61
CA VAL A 43 19.50 -16.26 -8.98
C VAL A 43 19.87 -15.45 -10.22
N ASP A 44 21.16 -15.21 -10.42
CA ASP A 44 21.63 -14.51 -11.60
C ASP A 44 21.49 -15.39 -12.85
N TYR A 45 20.50 -15.08 -13.70
CA TYR A 45 20.23 -15.77 -14.96
C TYR A 45 21.28 -15.50 -16.05
N SER A 46 22.25 -14.62 -15.81
CA SER A 46 23.45 -14.47 -16.65
C SER A 46 24.60 -15.40 -16.23
N SER A 47 24.37 -16.27 -15.24
CA SER A 47 25.32 -17.31 -14.81
C SER A 47 25.69 -18.31 -15.91
N ARG A 48 26.72 -19.12 -15.63
CA ARG A 48 27.20 -20.15 -16.56
C ARG A 48 26.07 -21.13 -16.96
N PRO A 49 25.98 -21.53 -18.24
CA PRO A 49 24.91 -22.42 -18.71
C PRO A 49 24.80 -23.76 -17.97
N ASP A 50 25.93 -24.33 -17.50
CA ASP A 50 25.94 -25.58 -16.74
C ASP A 50 25.33 -25.42 -15.34
N ALA A 51 25.61 -24.31 -14.67
CA ALA A 51 24.96 -23.94 -13.42
C ALA A 51 23.46 -23.68 -13.61
N LEU A 52 23.05 -23.04 -14.70
CA LEU A 52 21.62 -22.81 -15.00
C LEU A 52 20.88 -24.12 -15.34
N ALA A 53 21.53 -25.05 -16.04
CA ALA A 53 20.97 -26.39 -16.25
C ALA A 53 20.77 -27.13 -14.91
N ALA A 54 21.74 -27.01 -13.99
CA ALA A 54 21.60 -27.55 -12.64
C ALA A 54 20.47 -26.84 -11.87
N TYR A 55 20.32 -25.52 -11.99
CA TYR A 55 19.20 -24.80 -11.38
C TYR A 55 17.86 -25.35 -11.89
N GLN A 56 17.70 -25.49 -13.20
CA GLN A 56 16.48 -26.01 -13.81
C GLN A 56 16.14 -27.41 -13.31
N GLU A 57 17.12 -28.29 -13.17
CA GLU A 57 16.93 -29.66 -12.67
C GLU A 57 16.62 -29.69 -11.16
N LEU A 58 17.37 -28.93 -10.36
CA LEU A 58 17.28 -28.99 -8.89
C LEU A 58 16.04 -28.23 -8.34
N ILE A 59 15.64 -27.14 -8.99
CA ILE A 59 14.51 -26.32 -8.58
C ILE A 59 13.23 -26.76 -9.31
N GLY A 60 13.33 -27.08 -10.60
CA GLY A 60 12.18 -27.41 -11.43
C GLY A 60 11.18 -26.26 -11.50
N THR A 61 9.90 -26.59 -11.31
CA THR A 61 8.82 -25.59 -11.28
C THR A 61 8.59 -25.08 -9.86
N LEU A 62 8.54 -23.76 -9.70
CA LEU A 62 8.18 -23.13 -8.43
C LEU A 62 6.78 -23.60 -7.97
N PRO A 63 6.61 -24.03 -6.71
CA PRO A 63 5.31 -24.32 -6.15
C PRO A 63 4.36 -23.16 -6.40
N GLN A 64 3.10 -23.45 -6.73
CA GLN A 64 2.07 -22.45 -6.95
C GLN A 64 1.15 -22.42 -5.74
N LEU A 65 1.59 -21.77 -4.66
CA LEU A 65 0.81 -21.65 -3.44
C LEU A 65 -0.01 -20.34 -3.44
N PRO A 66 -1.27 -20.39 -2.96
CA PRO A 66 -2.11 -19.21 -2.84
C PRO A 66 -1.44 -18.15 -1.96
N THR A 67 -1.29 -16.94 -2.48
CA THR A 67 -0.62 -15.83 -1.79
C THR A 67 -1.54 -14.61 -1.73
N THR A 68 -1.70 -14.03 -0.54
CA THR A 68 -2.42 -12.77 -0.34
C THR A 68 -1.49 -11.72 0.26
N CYS A 69 -1.52 -10.53 -0.33
CA CYS A 69 -0.62 -9.43 0.03
C CYS A 69 -1.31 -8.39 0.90
N PHE A 70 -0.54 -7.84 1.84
CA PHE A 70 -0.89 -6.79 2.77
C PHE A 70 0.16 -5.69 2.71
N SER A 71 -0.16 -4.51 3.23
CA SER A 71 0.80 -3.46 3.55
C SER A 71 1.02 -3.39 5.05
N LYS A 72 2.19 -2.93 5.48
CA LYS A 72 2.46 -2.54 6.87
C LYS A 72 1.77 -1.26 7.30
N SER A 73 1.22 -0.48 6.38
CA SER A 73 0.69 0.85 6.69
C SER A 73 -0.64 1.13 5.96
N PRO A 74 -1.63 1.72 6.66
CA PRO A 74 -2.86 2.24 6.06
C PRO A 74 -2.68 3.65 5.51
N ALA A 75 -1.49 4.26 5.64
CA ALA A 75 -1.22 5.66 5.33
C ALA A 75 -0.35 5.84 4.06
N VAL A 76 -0.25 4.81 3.22
CA VAL A 76 0.54 4.85 1.97
C VAL A 76 -0.31 5.45 0.85
N VAL A 77 0.00 6.69 0.44
CA VAL A 77 -0.79 7.43 -0.57
C VAL A 77 -0.88 6.68 -1.92
N PRO A 78 0.20 6.14 -2.50
CA PRO A 78 0.11 5.34 -3.73
C PRO A 78 -0.81 4.11 -3.60
N MET A 79 -0.84 3.45 -2.43
CA MET A 79 -1.71 2.28 -2.21
C MET A 79 -3.19 2.67 -2.28
N TRP A 80 -3.56 3.82 -1.72
CA TRP A 80 -4.92 4.36 -1.85
C TRP A 80 -5.27 4.76 -3.29
N ALA A 81 -4.30 5.22 -4.07
CA ALA A 81 -4.49 5.54 -5.48
C ALA A 81 -4.77 4.27 -6.31
N HIS A 82 -3.90 3.26 -6.18
CA HIS A 82 -3.95 2.05 -7.01
C HIS A 82 -4.98 1.03 -6.51
N TYR A 83 -4.88 0.61 -5.25
CA TYR A 83 -5.68 -0.48 -4.69
C TYR A 83 -6.93 0.03 -3.97
N GLY A 84 -6.87 1.23 -3.40
CA GLY A 84 -8.01 1.93 -2.81
C GLY A 84 -8.87 2.71 -3.80
N ALA A 85 -8.71 2.49 -5.11
CA ALA A 85 -9.44 3.14 -6.20
C ALA A 85 -9.51 4.68 -6.04
N ASN A 86 -8.35 5.35 -6.04
CA ASN A 86 -8.27 6.81 -5.86
C ASN A 86 -8.89 7.32 -4.55
N ALA A 87 -8.68 6.57 -3.46
CA ALA A 87 -9.23 6.81 -2.13
C ALA A 87 -10.76 6.72 -2.01
N SER A 88 -11.46 6.08 -2.96
CA SER A 88 -12.90 5.78 -2.84
C SER A 88 -13.19 4.40 -2.23
N GLY A 89 -12.18 3.56 -2.09
CA GLY A 89 -12.26 2.23 -1.52
C GLY A 89 -12.13 2.20 0.00
N PHE A 90 -11.64 1.07 0.52
CA PHE A 90 -11.51 0.83 1.95
C PHE A 90 -10.32 -0.06 2.27
N VAL A 91 -9.97 -0.14 3.54
CA VAL A 91 -8.91 -0.99 4.08
C VAL A 91 -9.47 -1.79 5.26
N LEU A 92 -9.07 -3.06 5.35
CA LEU A 92 -9.24 -3.87 6.54
C LEU A 92 -7.87 -3.99 7.25
N GLU A 93 -7.85 -3.72 8.54
CA GLU A 93 -6.70 -3.94 9.43
C GLU A 93 -6.86 -5.29 10.11
N PHE A 94 -5.81 -6.11 10.04
CA PHE A 94 -5.77 -7.44 10.62
C PHE A 94 -4.73 -7.52 11.73
N GLU A 95 -5.02 -8.37 12.71
CA GLU A 95 -4.04 -8.81 13.69
C GLU A 95 -3.29 -10.04 13.18
N GLU A 96 -1.98 -9.92 13.01
CA GLU A 96 -1.17 -10.98 12.41
C GLU A 96 -1.15 -12.26 13.24
N SER A 97 -1.10 -12.15 14.58
CA SER A 97 -1.11 -13.34 15.44
C SER A 97 -2.41 -14.12 15.30
N MET A 98 -3.54 -13.43 15.20
CA MET A 98 -4.86 -14.05 15.01
C MET A 98 -4.98 -14.72 13.64
N LEU A 99 -4.39 -14.12 12.59
CA LEU A 99 -4.31 -14.75 11.27
C LEU A 99 -3.52 -16.05 11.30
N LEU A 100 -2.35 -16.07 11.94
CA LEU A 100 -1.52 -17.29 12.04
C LEU A 100 -2.19 -18.37 12.92
N GLU A 101 -2.96 -17.97 13.93
CA GLU A 101 -3.77 -18.91 14.71
C GLU A 101 -4.93 -19.51 13.89
N ALA A 102 -5.60 -18.70 13.07
CA ALA A 102 -6.68 -19.14 12.19
C ALA A 102 -6.19 -20.01 11.02
N PHE A 103 -4.94 -19.79 10.58
CA PHE A 103 -4.33 -20.46 9.44
C PHE A 103 -2.94 -21.02 9.80
N PRO A 104 -2.87 -22.08 10.62
CA PRO A 104 -1.62 -22.57 11.21
C PRO A 104 -0.63 -23.16 10.20
N ASN A 105 -1.07 -23.53 9.00
CA ASN A 105 -0.19 -24.03 7.93
C ASN A 105 0.27 -22.93 6.97
N SER A 106 -0.15 -21.68 7.21
CA SER A 106 0.23 -20.52 6.42
C SER A 106 1.47 -19.85 7.00
N LYS A 107 2.21 -19.14 6.15
CA LYS A 107 3.35 -18.32 6.56
C LYS A 107 3.11 -16.86 6.20
N ILE A 108 3.39 -15.95 7.13
CA ILE A 108 3.42 -14.51 6.88
C ILE A 108 4.87 -14.02 7.01
N ASP A 109 5.33 -13.20 6.06
CA ASP A 109 6.68 -12.63 6.10
C ASP A 109 6.75 -11.29 5.35
N ASP A 110 7.84 -10.57 5.60
CA ASP A 110 8.18 -9.34 4.90
C ASP A 110 8.68 -9.60 3.48
N VAL A 111 8.25 -8.75 2.56
CA VAL A 111 8.89 -8.67 1.24
C VAL A 111 10.19 -7.89 1.35
N GLN A 112 11.28 -8.50 0.90
CA GLN A 112 12.59 -7.88 0.75
C GLN A 112 12.67 -7.19 -0.61
N TYR A 113 13.21 -5.99 -0.64
CA TYR A 113 13.29 -5.19 -1.85
C TYR A 113 14.72 -5.18 -2.39
N GLN A 114 14.87 -5.57 -3.66
CA GLN A 114 16.15 -5.64 -4.36
C GLN A 114 15.93 -5.50 -5.87
N ASP A 115 16.88 -4.89 -6.57
CA ASP A 115 16.77 -4.69 -8.04
C ASP A 115 17.57 -5.71 -8.85
N ASP A 116 18.41 -6.51 -8.18
CA ASP A 116 19.26 -7.52 -8.78
C ASP A 116 19.00 -8.89 -8.16
N ALA A 117 19.50 -9.95 -8.80
CA ALA A 117 19.45 -11.30 -8.26
C ALA A 117 20.26 -11.44 -6.97
N SER A 118 19.87 -12.38 -6.11
CA SER A 118 20.61 -12.64 -4.86
C SER A 118 22.01 -13.23 -5.14
N PRO A 119 23.10 -12.56 -4.73
CA PRO A 119 24.45 -13.09 -4.86
C PRO A 119 24.63 -14.38 -4.03
N ASP A 120 24.02 -14.43 -2.84
CA ASP A 120 24.10 -15.57 -1.94
C ASP A 120 23.42 -16.82 -2.53
N LEU A 121 22.25 -16.66 -3.16
CA LEU A 121 21.58 -17.76 -3.84
C LEU A 121 22.34 -18.21 -5.08
N THR A 122 22.97 -17.26 -5.79
CA THR A 122 23.83 -17.57 -6.93
C THR A 122 25.06 -18.36 -6.50
N GLU A 123 25.71 -17.99 -5.38
CA GLU A 123 26.81 -18.77 -4.81
C GLU A 123 26.32 -20.16 -4.36
N MET A 124 25.15 -20.24 -3.73
CA MET A 124 24.54 -21.50 -3.31
C MET A 124 24.25 -22.41 -4.51
N LEU A 125 23.85 -21.85 -5.65
CA LEU A 125 23.66 -22.58 -6.90
C LEU A 125 24.97 -23.21 -7.36
N TYR A 126 26.06 -22.45 -7.40
CA TYR A 126 27.39 -23.00 -7.73
C TYR A 126 27.83 -24.08 -6.76
N ARG A 127 27.59 -23.91 -5.46
CA ARG A 127 27.89 -24.95 -4.45
C ARG A 127 27.06 -26.21 -4.67
N ALA A 128 25.76 -26.09 -4.93
CA ALA A 128 24.89 -27.22 -5.22
C ALA A 128 25.32 -27.96 -6.50
N HIS A 129 25.66 -27.21 -7.54
CA HIS A 129 26.12 -27.74 -8.83
C HIS A 129 27.49 -28.44 -8.74
N VAL A 130 28.50 -27.78 -8.17
CA VAL A 130 29.89 -28.28 -8.17
C VAL A 130 30.15 -29.31 -7.07
N ILE A 131 29.60 -29.09 -5.85
CA ILE A 131 29.87 -29.98 -4.70
C ILE A 131 28.93 -31.19 -4.71
N GLY A 132 27.70 -31.06 -5.23
CA GLY A 132 26.75 -32.17 -5.40
C GLY A 132 26.25 -32.81 -4.09
N LYS A 133 26.48 -32.18 -2.93
CA LYS A 133 25.96 -32.71 -1.64
C LYS A 133 24.49 -32.32 -1.44
N PRO A 134 23.61 -33.25 -1.02
CA PRO A 134 22.17 -33.01 -0.87
C PRO A 134 21.80 -31.78 -0.02
N ARG A 135 22.61 -31.46 1.01
CA ARG A 135 22.39 -30.28 1.86
C ARG A 135 22.37 -28.96 1.08
N TYR A 136 23.21 -28.81 0.05
CA TYR A 136 23.28 -27.57 -0.72
C TYR A 136 22.07 -27.43 -1.63
N THR A 137 21.61 -28.53 -2.24
CA THR A 137 20.34 -28.57 -2.96
C THR A 137 19.16 -28.20 -2.06
N TYR A 138 19.12 -28.73 -0.83
CA TYR A 138 18.08 -28.38 0.15
C TYR A 138 18.08 -26.88 0.48
N PHE A 139 19.26 -26.31 0.78
CA PHE A 139 19.38 -24.89 1.09
C PHE A 139 19.07 -23.99 -0.11
N LEU A 140 19.55 -24.34 -1.31
CA LEU A 140 19.23 -23.63 -2.53
C LEU A 140 17.72 -23.60 -2.77
N ARG A 141 17.06 -24.76 -2.69
CA ARG A 141 15.61 -24.87 -2.91
C ARG A 141 14.83 -24.04 -1.91
N GLY A 142 15.18 -24.10 -0.62
CA GLY A 142 14.55 -23.28 0.41
C GLY A 142 14.74 -21.78 0.17
N GLY A 143 15.97 -21.37 -0.17
CA GLY A 143 16.31 -19.98 -0.42
C GLY A 143 15.64 -19.41 -1.67
N VAL A 144 15.61 -20.18 -2.76
CA VAL A 144 14.93 -19.81 -4.01
C VAL A 144 13.43 -19.68 -3.78
N PHE A 145 12.81 -20.59 -3.03
CA PHE A 145 11.38 -20.48 -2.72
C PHE A 145 11.10 -19.27 -1.83
N GLN A 146 11.90 -19.04 -0.79
CA GLN A 146 11.77 -17.84 0.04
C GLN A 146 11.89 -16.56 -0.82
N ALA A 147 12.89 -16.47 -1.71
CA ALA A 147 13.05 -15.32 -2.58
C ALA A 147 11.88 -15.16 -3.57
N ALA A 148 11.44 -16.23 -4.22
CA ALA A 148 10.32 -16.19 -5.16
C ALA A 148 9.02 -15.67 -4.53
N TYR A 149 8.76 -15.98 -3.26
CA TYR A 149 7.58 -15.49 -2.55
C TYR A 149 7.80 -14.12 -1.91
N PHE A 150 8.99 -13.80 -1.44
CA PHE A 150 9.25 -12.67 -0.55
C PHE A 150 10.33 -11.70 -1.05
N THR A 151 10.59 -11.65 -2.36
CA THR A 151 11.40 -10.58 -2.96
C THR A 151 10.63 -9.84 -4.03
N LYS A 152 10.93 -8.54 -4.17
CA LYS A 152 10.31 -7.64 -5.15
C LYS A 152 11.27 -6.53 -5.53
N THR A 153 11.07 -5.92 -6.69
CA THR A 153 11.92 -4.80 -7.14
C THR A 153 11.75 -3.57 -6.24
N THR A 154 12.83 -2.78 -6.05
CA THR A 154 12.86 -1.65 -5.10
C THR A 154 11.89 -0.54 -5.48
N CYS A 155 11.54 -0.42 -6.76
CA CYS A 155 10.55 0.54 -7.22
C CYS A 155 9.15 0.33 -6.61
N TRP A 156 8.84 -0.86 -6.08
CA TRP A 156 7.61 -1.17 -5.34
C TRP A 156 7.75 -1.07 -3.82
N SER A 157 8.90 -0.66 -3.29
CA SER A 157 9.16 -0.59 -1.84
C SER A 157 8.17 0.28 -1.06
N TYR A 158 7.52 1.23 -1.74
CA TYR A 158 6.46 2.05 -1.16
C TYR A 158 5.25 1.23 -0.68
N GLU A 159 4.99 0.05 -1.25
CA GLU A 159 3.86 -0.81 -0.85
C GLU A 159 4.02 -1.30 0.60
N ALA A 160 5.26 -1.32 1.11
CA ALA A 160 5.61 -1.86 2.42
C ALA A 160 4.97 -3.24 2.63
N GLU A 161 5.08 -4.08 1.59
CA GLU A 161 4.38 -5.33 1.41
C GLU A 161 4.77 -6.40 2.46
N ARG A 162 3.75 -7.08 2.97
CA ARG A 162 3.84 -8.35 3.68
C ARG A 162 2.99 -9.37 2.94
N ARG A 163 3.51 -10.59 2.78
CA ARG A 163 2.81 -11.66 2.06
C ARG A 163 2.44 -12.76 3.02
N MET A 164 1.22 -13.25 2.88
CA MET A 164 0.79 -14.51 3.46
C MET A 164 0.74 -15.55 2.37
N VAL A 165 1.59 -16.57 2.48
CA VAL A 165 1.55 -17.77 1.65
C VAL A 165 0.68 -18.78 2.37
N ALA A 166 -0.52 -19.00 1.84
CA ALA A 166 -1.52 -19.87 2.42
C ALA A 166 -1.35 -21.32 1.95
N SER A 167 -1.71 -22.27 2.83
CA SER A 167 -1.83 -23.67 2.43
C SER A 167 -3.02 -23.85 1.49
N ASP A 168 -2.88 -24.73 0.49
CA ASP A 168 -4.00 -25.11 -0.38
C ASP A 168 -5.19 -25.71 0.39
N SER A 169 -4.93 -26.30 1.56
CA SER A 169 -5.97 -26.85 2.44
C SER A 169 -6.78 -25.77 3.18
N GLU A 170 -6.26 -24.55 3.26
CA GLU A 170 -6.84 -23.43 4.01
C GLU A 170 -7.58 -22.44 3.11
N VAL A 171 -7.54 -22.64 1.79
CA VAL A 171 -8.25 -21.82 0.80
C VAL A 171 -9.37 -22.59 0.13
N ARG A 172 -10.50 -21.93 -0.12
CA ARG A 172 -11.56 -22.46 -0.98
C ARG A 172 -11.43 -21.95 -2.40
N LYS A 173 -11.91 -22.75 -3.36
CA LYS A 173 -12.03 -22.34 -4.76
C LYS A 173 -13.44 -21.85 -5.05
N ALA A 174 -13.60 -20.64 -5.56
CA ALA A 174 -14.89 -20.07 -5.92
C ALA A 174 -14.77 -19.20 -7.18
N GLY A 175 -15.55 -19.51 -8.22
CA GLY A 175 -15.53 -18.74 -9.47
C GLY A 175 -14.16 -18.65 -10.14
N GLY A 176 -13.34 -19.69 -10.02
CA GLY A 176 -11.95 -19.69 -10.53
C GLY A 176 -10.95 -18.93 -9.66
N LEU A 177 -11.38 -18.35 -8.54
CA LEU A 177 -10.52 -17.66 -7.58
C LEU A 177 -10.19 -18.57 -6.40
N GLN A 178 -9.01 -18.38 -5.81
CA GLN A 178 -8.66 -18.92 -4.50
C GLN A 178 -8.98 -17.87 -3.44
N ILE A 179 -9.79 -18.25 -2.47
CA ILE A 179 -10.30 -17.35 -1.43
C ILE A 179 -9.90 -17.90 -0.06
N LEU A 180 -9.31 -17.04 0.75
CA LEU A 180 -9.05 -17.24 2.17
C LEU A 180 -10.19 -16.57 2.95
N ASP A 181 -11.03 -17.35 3.63
CA ASP A 181 -12.13 -16.81 4.44
C ASP A 181 -11.63 -16.50 5.86
N VAL A 182 -11.31 -15.23 6.09
CA VAL A 182 -10.73 -14.75 7.34
C VAL A 182 -11.83 -14.47 8.37
N PRO A 183 -11.78 -15.07 9.58
CA PRO A 183 -12.74 -14.78 10.64
C PRO A 183 -12.76 -13.29 11.03
N ALA A 184 -13.94 -12.77 11.38
CA ALA A 184 -14.10 -11.39 11.82
C ALA A 184 -13.20 -11.02 13.01
N ASP A 185 -12.92 -11.97 13.91
CA ASP A 185 -12.05 -11.77 15.08
C ASP A 185 -10.60 -11.42 14.72
N CYS A 186 -10.16 -11.73 13.49
CA CYS A 186 -8.85 -11.33 12.99
C CYS A 186 -8.80 -9.87 12.56
N ILE A 187 -9.95 -9.19 12.41
CA ILE A 187 -10.08 -7.85 11.85
C ILE A 187 -10.24 -6.85 13.00
N THR A 188 -9.25 -5.99 13.19
CA THR A 188 -9.23 -5.04 14.32
C THR A 188 -9.68 -3.62 13.94
N ALA A 189 -9.68 -3.29 12.66
CA ALA A 189 -10.31 -2.06 12.17
C ALA A 189 -10.79 -2.14 10.72
N VAL A 190 -11.80 -1.33 10.41
CA VAL A 190 -12.26 -1.01 9.06
C VAL A 190 -11.98 0.47 8.80
N ILE A 191 -11.30 0.78 7.70
CA ILE A 191 -10.89 2.14 7.36
C ILE A 191 -11.48 2.51 6.01
N ALA A 192 -12.37 3.50 5.98
CA ALA A 192 -12.94 4.02 4.74
C ALA A 192 -12.03 5.09 4.10
N GLY A 193 -11.92 5.06 2.77
CA GLY A 193 -11.17 6.06 2.02
C GLY A 193 -11.79 7.46 2.05
N ALA A 194 -10.99 8.48 1.78
CA ALA A 194 -11.42 9.88 1.88
C ALA A 194 -12.57 10.25 0.92
N LYS A 195 -12.67 9.56 -0.22
CA LYS A 195 -13.68 9.73 -1.28
C LYS A 195 -14.71 8.59 -1.31
N ALA A 196 -14.77 7.76 -0.26
CA ALA A 196 -15.78 6.71 -0.17
C ALA A 196 -17.20 7.30 -0.27
N SER A 197 -18.09 6.61 -1.00
CA SER A 197 -19.49 7.00 -1.13
C SER A 197 -20.22 6.91 0.22
N THR A 198 -21.36 7.59 0.33
CA THR A 198 -22.22 7.51 1.52
C THR A 198 -22.64 6.08 1.83
N ASP A 199 -23.01 5.32 0.80
CA ASP A 199 -23.51 3.95 0.93
C ASP A 199 -22.39 3.02 1.41
N LEU A 200 -21.18 3.18 0.86
CA LEU A 200 -20.01 2.42 1.30
C LEU A 200 -19.64 2.79 2.75
N LEU A 201 -19.68 4.07 3.11
CA LEU A 201 -19.41 4.50 4.48
C LEU A 201 -20.40 3.87 5.48
N GLN A 202 -21.68 3.81 5.13
CA GLN A 202 -22.70 3.18 5.94
C GLN A 202 -22.44 1.67 6.08
N MET A 203 -22.23 0.97 4.96
CA MET A 203 -21.91 -0.46 4.94
C MET A 203 -20.69 -0.79 5.81
N LEU A 204 -19.59 -0.05 5.66
CA LEU A 204 -18.35 -0.28 6.41
C LEU A 204 -18.50 0.04 7.90
N SER A 205 -19.29 1.06 8.22
CA SER A 205 -19.66 1.39 9.60
C SER A 205 -20.50 0.26 10.23
N GLU A 206 -21.50 -0.27 9.53
CA GLU A 206 -22.30 -1.41 10.02
C GLU A 206 -21.43 -2.66 10.18
N THR A 207 -20.53 -2.91 9.23
CA THR A 207 -19.56 -4.01 9.27
C THR A 207 -18.67 -3.93 10.51
N ALA A 208 -18.06 -2.77 10.77
CA ALA A 208 -17.21 -2.60 11.94
C ALA A 208 -17.97 -2.83 13.27
N ASN A 209 -19.25 -2.45 13.34
CA ASN A 209 -20.08 -2.76 14.50
C ASN A 209 -20.35 -4.27 14.61
N SER A 210 -20.67 -4.94 13.49
CA SER A 210 -20.91 -6.39 13.45
C SER A 210 -19.68 -7.19 13.86
N TYR A 211 -18.49 -6.76 13.44
CA TYR A 211 -17.21 -7.40 13.79
C TYR A 211 -16.71 -6.99 15.18
N GLY A 212 -17.33 -6.02 15.83
CA GLY A 212 -16.86 -5.49 17.11
C GLY A 212 -15.50 -4.78 17.02
N CYS A 213 -15.16 -4.20 15.87
CA CYS A 213 -13.85 -3.62 15.60
C CYS A 213 -13.91 -2.10 15.37
N SER A 214 -12.73 -1.45 15.30
CA SER A 214 -12.66 0.01 15.16
C SER A 214 -13.10 0.46 13.77
N PHE A 215 -13.76 1.61 13.68
CA PHE A 215 -14.07 2.24 12.40
C PHE A 215 -13.35 3.57 12.27
N TYR A 216 -12.66 3.74 11.14
CA TYR A 216 -11.95 4.97 10.80
C TYR A 216 -12.36 5.48 9.43
N ARG A 217 -12.31 6.80 9.26
CA ARG A 217 -12.45 7.47 7.97
C ARG A 217 -11.20 8.27 7.66
N GLN A 218 -10.58 7.98 6.53
CA GLN A 218 -9.44 8.73 6.03
C GLN A 218 -9.82 10.17 5.67
N ARG A 219 -8.92 11.10 5.94
CA ARG A 219 -8.97 12.50 5.52
C ARG A 219 -7.66 12.89 4.85
N ILE A 220 -7.78 13.73 3.83
CA ILE A 220 -6.64 14.34 3.14
C ILE A 220 -6.19 15.54 3.99
N GLY A 221 -4.94 15.53 4.44
CA GLY A 221 -4.34 16.65 5.16
C GLY A 221 -4.25 17.90 4.28
N ARG A 222 -4.47 19.08 4.88
CA ARG A 222 -4.23 20.39 4.23
C ARG A 222 -2.85 20.96 4.58
N THR A 223 -2.28 20.50 5.69
CA THR A 223 -0.99 20.94 6.25
C THR A 223 0.07 19.84 6.25
N SER A 224 -0.32 18.60 5.94
CA SER A 224 0.54 17.43 5.84
C SER A 224 0.26 16.66 4.56
N ILE A 225 1.31 16.09 3.98
CA ILE A 225 1.22 15.17 2.83
C ILE A 225 0.65 13.80 3.22
N SER A 226 0.78 13.44 4.49
CA SER A 226 0.27 12.16 5.01
C SER A 226 -1.21 12.29 5.38
N PRO A 227 -2.04 11.28 5.04
CA PRO A 227 -3.42 11.25 5.48
C PRO A 227 -3.51 11.12 7.00
N TYR A 228 -4.64 11.57 7.54
CA TYR A 228 -5.03 11.31 8.93
C TYR A 228 -6.39 10.62 8.95
N PHE A 229 -6.78 10.09 10.10
CA PHE A 229 -7.97 9.27 10.23
C PHE A 229 -8.88 9.84 11.31
N LEU A 230 -10.18 9.75 11.11
CA LEU A 230 -11.19 10.11 12.10
C LEU A 230 -11.93 8.87 12.56
N ASP A 231 -12.09 8.69 13.86
CA ASP A 231 -12.99 7.67 14.39
C ASP A 231 -14.47 8.08 14.25
N ARG A 232 -15.39 7.27 14.79
CA ARG A 232 -16.83 7.57 14.83
C ARG A 232 -17.15 8.86 15.60
N GLY A 233 -16.35 9.19 16.62
CA GLY A 233 -16.50 10.40 17.43
C GLY A 233 -15.88 11.65 16.81
N GLY A 234 -15.26 11.53 15.63
CA GLY A 234 -14.55 12.64 14.98
C GLY A 234 -13.19 12.96 15.62
N ARG A 235 -12.67 12.08 16.47
CA ARG A 235 -11.32 12.20 17.05
C ARG A 235 -10.28 11.83 15.99
N ALA A 236 -9.22 12.63 15.92
CA ALA A 236 -8.15 12.44 14.95
C ALA A 236 -7.14 11.38 15.41
N TYR A 237 -6.72 10.55 14.47
CA TYR A 237 -5.71 9.51 14.59
C TYR A 237 -4.67 9.66 13.49
N ILE A 238 -3.43 9.30 13.83
CA ILE A 238 -2.29 9.22 12.91
C ILE A 238 -1.70 7.81 12.97
N PHE A 239 -1.11 7.38 11.86
CA PHE A 239 -0.33 6.14 11.85
C PHE A 239 1.10 6.44 12.27
N ASP A 240 1.57 5.83 13.36
CA ASP A 240 2.90 6.09 13.95
C ASP A 240 4.03 5.25 13.34
N GLY A 241 3.73 4.44 12.32
CA GLY A 241 4.64 3.46 11.72
C GLY A 241 4.34 2.02 12.14
N SER A 242 3.57 1.83 13.22
CA SER A 242 3.19 0.52 13.73
C SER A 242 1.68 0.36 13.91
N ARG A 243 1.00 1.39 14.40
CA ARG A 243 -0.43 1.35 14.74
C ARG A 243 -1.09 2.71 14.56
N MET A 244 -2.42 2.70 14.56
CA MET A 244 -3.21 3.91 14.71
C MET A 244 -3.11 4.42 16.15
N SER A 245 -2.63 5.66 16.31
CA SER A 245 -2.56 6.34 17.60
C SER A 245 -3.36 7.64 17.57
N PRO A 246 -4.03 8.03 18.68
CA PRO A 246 -4.71 9.32 18.74
C PRO A 246 -3.72 10.47 18.53
N ALA A 247 -4.11 11.46 17.74
CA ALA A 247 -3.33 12.68 17.61
C ALA A 247 -3.23 13.40 18.96
N SER A 248 -2.05 13.93 19.29
CA SER A 248 -1.80 14.67 20.53
C SER A 248 -2.63 15.96 20.60
N ALA A 249 -2.83 16.61 19.46
CA ALA A 249 -3.68 17.77 19.29
C ALA A 249 -4.32 17.77 17.90
N SER A 250 -5.54 18.30 17.79
CA SER A 250 -6.27 18.41 16.54
C SER A 250 -6.94 19.79 16.42
N CYS A 251 -7.03 20.30 15.20
CA CYS A 251 -7.69 21.56 14.90
C CYS A 251 -9.17 21.51 15.32
N ARG A 252 -9.61 22.50 16.10
CA ARG A 252 -11.02 22.61 16.54
C ARG A 252 -12.03 22.78 15.39
N SER A 253 -11.58 23.18 14.19
CA SER A 253 -12.44 23.44 13.04
C SER A 253 -12.51 22.27 12.05
N CYS A 254 -11.37 21.67 11.68
CA CYS A 254 -11.30 20.61 10.67
C CYS A 254 -10.82 19.25 11.19
N SER A 255 -10.55 19.14 12.49
CA SER A 255 -9.99 17.95 13.17
C SER A 255 -8.64 17.49 12.62
N GLU A 256 -7.94 18.33 11.86
CA GLU A 256 -6.61 17.98 11.34
C GLU A 256 -5.57 17.95 12.48
N PRO A 257 -4.71 16.92 12.57
CA PRO A 257 -3.65 16.86 13.57
C PRO A 257 -2.72 18.08 13.52
N LEU A 258 -2.37 18.61 14.69
CA LEU A 258 -1.52 19.80 14.84
C LEU A 258 -0.12 19.43 15.38
N LYS A 259 0.93 20.09 14.87
CA LYS A 259 2.32 19.87 15.29
C LYS A 259 2.75 20.73 16.49
N SER A 260 2.12 21.87 16.74
CA SER A 260 2.51 22.82 17.79
C SER A 260 1.28 23.57 18.34
N GLY A 261 1.44 24.19 19.53
CA GLY A 261 0.41 24.64 20.48
C GLY A 261 -0.58 25.72 20.03
N HIS A 262 -1.06 25.64 18.80
CA HIS A 262 -2.22 26.36 18.30
C HIS A 262 -3.47 25.48 18.43
N GLU A 263 -4.64 26.08 18.60
CA GLU A 263 -5.92 25.35 18.68
C GLU A 263 -6.54 25.10 17.29
N VAL A 264 -6.03 25.80 16.27
CA VAL A 264 -6.57 25.84 14.92
C VAL A 264 -5.40 25.75 13.92
N CYS A 265 -5.56 25.00 12.81
CA CYS A 265 -4.52 24.89 11.79
C CYS A 265 -4.36 26.20 10.99
N SER A 266 -3.21 26.40 10.33
CA SER A 266 -2.91 27.64 9.59
C SER A 266 -3.98 28.01 8.56
N TRP A 267 -4.61 27.02 7.92
CA TRP A 267 -5.70 27.27 6.96
C TRP A 267 -6.99 27.74 7.63
N CYS A 268 -7.34 27.18 8.78
CA CYS A 268 -8.54 27.55 9.51
C CYS A 268 -8.35 28.83 10.36
N GLN A 269 -7.11 29.31 10.52
CA GLN A 269 -6.80 30.62 11.12
C GLN A 269 -7.05 31.79 10.15
N ILE A 270 -7.25 31.52 8.85
CA ILE A 270 -7.42 32.58 7.85
C ILE A 270 -8.70 33.38 8.12
N THR A 271 -8.55 34.66 8.39
CA THR A 271 -9.66 35.60 8.62
C THR A 271 -10.14 36.25 7.33
N ASP A 272 -11.34 36.86 7.36
CA ASP A 272 -11.87 37.58 6.19
C ASP A 272 -11.04 38.83 5.85
N ASP A 273 -10.43 39.51 6.82
CA ASP A 273 -9.49 40.61 6.56
C ASP A 273 -8.25 40.15 5.80
N GLN A 274 -7.70 38.98 6.16
CA GLN A 274 -6.57 38.40 5.44
C GLN A 274 -6.97 38.00 4.02
N ARG A 275 -8.17 37.44 3.83
CA ARG A 275 -8.72 37.12 2.49
C ARG A 275 -8.90 38.37 1.65
N TYR A 276 -9.46 39.43 2.23
CA TYR A 276 -9.67 40.71 1.55
C TYR A 276 -8.33 41.35 1.17
N SER A 277 -7.38 41.38 2.10
CA SER A 277 -6.02 41.88 1.86
C SER A 277 -5.31 41.11 0.75
N ALA A 278 -5.36 39.77 0.78
CA ALA A 278 -4.79 38.93 -0.27
C ALA A 278 -5.47 39.15 -1.63
N ALA A 279 -6.81 39.31 -1.64
CA ALA A 279 -7.57 39.62 -2.85
C ALA A 279 -7.23 41.00 -3.43
N ALA A 280 -7.08 42.03 -2.59
CA ALA A 280 -6.76 43.39 -2.99
C ALA A 280 -5.32 43.52 -3.52
N ARG A 281 -4.40 42.69 -2.99
CA ARG A 281 -2.99 42.64 -3.39
C ARG A 281 -2.70 41.63 -4.49
N ASN A 282 -3.72 40.96 -5.05
CA ASN A 282 -3.52 39.98 -6.11
C ASN A 282 -3.29 40.68 -7.46
N PRO A 283 -2.07 40.63 -8.04
CA PRO A 283 -1.73 41.36 -9.25
C PRO A 283 -2.53 40.89 -10.47
N TYR A 284 -2.90 39.61 -10.54
CA TYR A 284 -3.73 39.09 -11.63
C TYR A 284 -5.14 39.64 -11.57
N ARG A 285 -5.74 39.76 -10.37
CA ARG A 285 -7.03 40.46 -10.22
C ARG A 285 -6.94 41.94 -10.58
N MET A 286 -5.81 42.60 -10.31
CA MET A 286 -5.60 44.00 -10.68
C MET A 286 -5.50 44.17 -12.21
N LEU A 287 -4.74 43.30 -12.89
CA LEU A 287 -4.61 43.29 -14.35
C LEU A 287 -5.92 42.93 -15.05
N ASP A 288 -6.68 42.00 -14.49
CA ASP A 288 -7.99 41.59 -15.00
C ASP A 288 -8.98 42.76 -14.99
N ARG A 289 -9.04 43.52 -13.88
CA ARG A 289 -9.90 44.70 -13.75
C ARG A 289 -9.66 45.78 -14.80
N ILE A 290 -8.44 45.89 -15.33
CA ILE A 290 -8.09 46.85 -16.40
C ILE A 290 -8.07 46.19 -17.79
N GLY A 291 -8.51 44.94 -17.93
CA GLY A 291 -8.59 44.20 -19.19
C GLY A 291 -7.23 43.81 -19.78
N ARG A 292 -6.18 43.67 -18.95
CA ARG A 292 -4.80 43.40 -19.39
C ARG A 292 -4.26 42.02 -19.03
N LEU A 293 -4.98 41.23 -18.23
CA LEU A 293 -4.51 39.93 -17.73
C LEU A 293 -4.09 38.98 -18.86
N GLU A 294 -4.97 38.75 -19.83
CA GLU A 294 -4.72 37.91 -21.02
C GLU A 294 -3.43 38.32 -21.74
N SER A 295 -3.29 39.62 -22.06
CA SER A 295 -2.11 40.13 -22.77
C SER A 295 -0.81 40.00 -21.98
N TYR A 296 -0.89 40.13 -20.65
CA TYR A 296 0.25 39.94 -19.76
C TYR A 296 0.68 38.48 -19.72
N ILE A 297 -0.26 37.55 -19.54
CA ILE A 297 0.01 36.10 -19.53
C ILE A 297 0.64 35.67 -20.85
N ALA A 298 0.05 36.05 -21.99
CA ALA A 298 0.59 35.71 -23.31
C ALA A 298 2.02 36.25 -23.52
N SER A 299 2.36 37.39 -22.94
CA SER A 299 3.72 37.95 -23.01
C SER A 299 4.70 37.15 -22.14
N MET A 300 4.29 36.76 -20.93
CA MET A 300 5.10 35.93 -20.03
C MET A 300 5.32 34.52 -20.59
N ASP A 301 4.31 33.95 -21.26
CA ASP A 301 4.41 32.65 -21.93
C ASP A 301 5.46 32.68 -23.05
N LYS A 302 5.43 33.72 -23.91
CA LYS A 302 6.45 33.91 -24.96
C LYS A 302 7.87 33.99 -24.40
N ILE A 303 8.08 34.77 -23.34
CA ILE A 303 9.39 34.88 -22.68
C ILE A 303 9.83 33.51 -22.15
N THR A 304 8.91 32.77 -21.54
CA THR A 304 9.19 31.44 -20.99
C THR A 304 9.55 30.43 -22.09
N GLU A 305 8.85 30.47 -23.23
CA GLU A 305 9.15 29.65 -24.40
C GLU A 305 10.53 29.97 -25.00
N GLU A 306 10.88 31.25 -25.14
CA GLU A 306 12.18 31.69 -25.64
C GLU A 306 13.32 31.22 -24.74
N ILE A 307 13.16 31.36 -23.41
CA ILE A 307 14.12 30.83 -22.43
C ILE A 307 14.26 29.32 -22.56
N ALA A 308 13.15 28.58 -22.69
CA ALA A 308 13.17 27.14 -22.84
C ALA A 308 13.87 26.68 -24.12
N ARG A 309 13.67 27.38 -25.25
CA ARG A 309 14.37 27.11 -26.52
C ARG A 309 15.88 27.34 -26.38
N SER A 310 16.29 28.47 -25.81
CA SER A 310 17.72 28.80 -25.60
C SER A 310 18.49 27.80 -24.73
N ARG A 311 17.78 27.04 -23.88
CA ARG A 311 18.36 25.97 -23.04
C ARG A 311 18.43 24.61 -23.73
N ARG A 312 17.64 24.37 -24.78
CA ARG A 312 17.69 23.14 -25.59
C ARG A 312 18.76 23.21 -26.69
N ASP A 313 19.09 24.42 -27.14
CA ASP A 313 20.12 24.67 -28.15
C ASP A 313 21.55 24.81 -27.56
N ARG A 314 21.72 24.52 -26.27
CA ARG A 314 23.01 24.42 -25.55
C ARG A 314 23.25 22.97 -25.14
#